data_AF-A0A161M2S1-F1
#
_entry.id   AF-A0A161M2S1-F1
#
_cell.length_a   1.000
_cell.length_b   1.000
_cell.length_c   1.000
_cell.angle_alpha   90.00
_cell.angle_beta   90.00
_cell.angle_gamma   90.00
#
_symmetry.space_group_name_H-M   'P 1'
#
loop_
_entity.id
_entity.type
_entity.pdbx_description
1 polymer ?
#
loop_
_entity_poly.entity_id
_entity_poly.type
_entity_poly.pdbx_seq_one_letter_code
_entity_poly.pdbx_strand_id
1 'polypeptide(L)'
;EDIFAHVFQLKCQRRAEKDYPQPRGEKKNTFIKYIVGGGCLIGIIAVIWFPLVLFALGNTVGQPNIPTEVALSLRIGAYTPIYQYTAQNYSIYSLKEEMWEDMLNVYKKSRAAQTFLSNYEYDDIGVAILGPHSTVVWTISPPDKETLIKDLMSNRSMSVRLEWTISRKSTIP
;
A
#
# COMPACT_ATOMS: atom_id res chain seq x y z
N GLU A 1 12.76 -31.38 43.35
CA GLU A 1 13.57 -30.15 43.53
C GLU A 1 12.69 -28.94 43.86
N ASP A 2 11.51 -28.81 43.23
CA ASP A 2 10.55 -27.72 43.50
C ASP A 2 10.14 -27.54 44.97
N ILE A 3 9.87 -28.64 45.70
CA ILE A 3 9.53 -28.59 47.13
C ILE A 3 10.69 -27.98 47.94
N PHE A 4 11.94 -28.36 47.63
CA PHE A 4 13.11 -27.82 48.31
C PHE A 4 13.32 -26.34 48.00
N ALA A 5 13.09 -25.91 46.75
CA ALA A 5 13.17 -24.51 46.34
C ALA A 5 12.12 -23.63 47.08
N HIS A 6 10.87 -24.10 47.16
CA HIS A 6 9.82 -23.39 47.89
C HIS A 6 10.10 -23.29 49.39
N VAL A 7 10.53 -24.40 50.02
CA VAL A 7 10.89 -24.40 51.45
C VAL A 7 12.08 -23.48 51.71
N PHE A 8 13.06 -23.45 50.81
CA PHE A 8 14.20 -22.56 50.90
C PHE A 8 13.80 -21.08 50.79
N GLN A 9 12.96 -20.71 49.82
CA GLN A 9 12.44 -19.34 49.68
C GLN A 9 11.68 -18.90 50.93
N LEU A 10 10.84 -19.78 51.50
CA LEU A 10 10.11 -19.49 52.73
C LEU A 10 11.06 -19.26 53.92
N LYS A 11 12.11 -20.07 54.05
CA LYS A 11 13.15 -19.87 55.07
C LYS A 11 13.85 -18.52 54.90
N CYS A 12 14.21 -18.14 53.67
CA CYS A 12 14.81 -16.85 53.37
C CYS A 12 13.88 -15.68 53.73
N GLN A 13 12.59 -15.77 53.39
CA GLN A 13 11.61 -14.74 53.77
C GLN A 13 11.49 -14.60 55.28
N ARG A 14 11.37 -15.71 56.02
CA ARG A 14 11.30 -15.70 57.49
C ARG A 14 12.56 -15.10 58.12
N ARG A 15 13.73 -15.37 57.54
CA ARG A 15 14.99 -14.77 58.01
C ARG A 15 15.03 -13.27 57.74
N ALA A 16 14.63 -12.82 56.56
CA ALA A 16 14.53 -11.41 56.23
C ALA A 16 13.53 -10.65 57.13
N GLU A 17 12.38 -11.25 57.45
CA GLU A 17 11.41 -10.69 58.41
C GLU A 17 11.97 -10.55 59.83
N LYS A 18 12.89 -11.44 60.23
CA LYS A 18 13.57 -11.40 61.53
C LYS A 18 14.66 -10.34 61.58
N ASP A 19 15.47 -10.26 60.52
CA ASP A 19 16.61 -9.33 60.43
C ASP A 19 16.15 -7.88 60.16
N TYR A 20 14.99 -7.70 59.51
CA TYR A 20 14.36 -6.40 59.24
C TYR A 20 12.93 -6.34 59.82
N PRO A 21 12.78 -6.28 61.15
CA PRO A 21 11.47 -6.32 61.80
C PRO A 21 10.66 -5.07 61.46
N GLN A 22 9.42 -5.27 61.01
CA GLN A 22 8.48 -4.17 60.76
C GLN A 22 7.54 -3.99 61.95
N PRO A 23 7.41 -2.78 62.54
CA PRO A 23 6.49 -2.54 63.64
C PRO A 23 5.04 -2.78 63.19
N ARG A 24 4.29 -3.53 64.00
CA ARG A 24 2.89 -3.85 63.72
C ARG A 24 2.03 -2.62 63.95
N GLY A 25 1.17 -2.29 63.00
CA GLY A 25 0.24 -1.16 63.09
C GLY A 25 0.78 0.17 62.55
N GLU A 26 2.04 0.22 62.09
CA GLU A 26 2.60 1.43 61.46
C GLU A 26 2.42 1.45 59.94
N LYS A 27 2.24 2.65 59.39
CA LYS A 27 2.12 2.84 57.95
C LYS A 27 3.45 2.54 57.25
N LYS A 28 3.43 1.68 56.24
CA LYS A 28 4.57 1.54 55.31
C LYS A 28 4.77 2.85 54.53
N ASN A 29 6.03 3.19 54.28
CA ASN A 29 6.40 4.39 53.52
C ASN A 29 5.65 4.43 52.18
N THR A 30 4.90 5.51 51.98
CA THR A 30 4.06 5.71 50.79
C THR A 30 4.89 5.69 49.51
N PHE A 31 6.14 6.16 49.55
CA PHE A 31 7.05 6.12 48.41
C PHE A 31 7.30 4.70 47.88
N ILE A 32 7.51 3.73 48.77
CA ILE A 32 7.73 2.33 48.40
C ILE A 32 6.47 1.73 47.76
N LYS A 33 5.28 2.12 48.23
CA LYS A 33 4.01 1.67 47.64
C LYS A 33 3.86 2.16 46.20
N TYR A 34 4.20 3.42 45.94
CA TYR A 34 4.14 3.99 44.60
C TYR A 34 5.18 3.39 43.65
N ILE A 35 6.40 3.09 44.11
CA ILE A 35 7.40 2.44 43.26
C ILE A 35 6.98 1.02 42.90
N VAL A 36 6.58 0.20 43.88
CA VAL A 36 6.24 -1.21 43.63
C VAL A 36 4.97 -1.31 42.79
N GLY A 37 3.91 -0.58 43.17
CA GLY A 37 2.65 -0.57 42.44
C GLY A 37 2.77 0.11 41.07
N GLY A 38 3.42 1.26 41.01
CA GLY A 38 3.65 2.02 39.77
C GLY A 38 4.55 1.27 38.80
N GLY A 39 5.61 0.61 39.28
CA GLY A 39 6.47 -0.24 38.45
C GLY A 39 5.72 -1.41 37.85
N CYS A 40 4.86 -2.08 38.63
CA CYS A 40 3.98 -3.14 38.13
C CYS A 40 3.00 -2.61 37.05
N LEU A 41 2.38 -1.46 37.32
CA LEU A 41 1.45 -0.81 36.38
C LEU A 41 2.14 -0.41 35.06
N ILE A 42 3.31 0.23 35.14
CA ILE A 42 4.10 0.63 33.98
C ILE A 42 4.54 -0.60 33.17
N GLY A 43 4.95 -1.68 33.85
CA GLY A 43 5.31 -2.94 33.18
C GLY A 43 4.16 -3.52 32.37
N ILE A 44 2.94 -3.53 32.93
CA ILE A 44 1.73 -3.99 32.21
C ILE A 44 1.45 -3.09 30.99
N ILE A 45 1.49 -1.77 31.16
CA ILE A 45 1.29 -0.81 30.06
C ILE A 45 2.32 -1.04 28.96
N ALA A 46 3.59 -1.21 29.32
CA ALA A 46 4.68 -1.45 28.38
C ALA A 46 4.46 -2.75 27.59
N VAL A 47 4.06 -3.85 28.21
CA VAL A 47 3.80 -5.12 27.50
C VAL A 47 2.66 -4.99 26.49
N ILE A 48 1.64 -4.19 26.78
CA ILE A 48 0.51 -3.96 25.88
C ILE A 48 0.88 -2.98 24.75
N TRP A 49 1.57 -1.89 25.08
CA TRP A 49 1.86 -0.80 24.14
C TRP A 49 3.10 -1.05 23.29
N PHE A 50 4.11 -1.75 23.82
CA PHE A 50 5.37 -2.00 23.10
C PHE A 50 5.15 -2.74 21.77
N PRO A 51 4.31 -3.79 21.67
CA PRO A 51 3.98 -4.39 20.38
C PRO A 51 3.33 -3.40 19.42
N LEU A 52 2.41 -2.54 19.90
CA LEU A 52 1.76 -1.52 19.08
C LEU A 52 2.75 -0.49 18.55
N VAL A 53 3.72 -0.08 19.37
CA VAL A 53 4.80 0.82 18.96
C VAL A 53 5.67 0.16 17.88
N LEU A 54 6.02 -1.12 18.04
CA LEU A 54 6.76 -1.86 17.01
C LEU A 54 5.97 -1.97 15.71
N PHE A 55 4.66 -2.20 15.76
CA PHE A 55 3.82 -2.18 14.55
C PHE A 55 3.78 -0.80 13.88
N ALA A 56 3.69 0.27 14.65
CA ALA A 56 3.71 1.63 14.12
C ALA A 56 5.06 2.00 13.46
N LEU A 57 6.18 1.51 14.01
CA LEU A 57 7.52 1.69 13.46
C LEU A 57 7.82 0.74 12.29
N GLY A 58 7.16 -0.42 12.26
CA GLY A 58 7.34 -1.48 11.26
C GLY A 58 6.64 -1.22 9.93
N ASN A 59 6.03 -0.04 9.74
CA ASN A 59 5.49 0.36 8.46
C ASN A 59 6.65 0.55 7.47
N THR A 60 6.95 -0.52 6.73
CA THR A 60 7.52 -0.41 5.38
C THR A 60 6.67 0.61 4.63
N VAL A 61 7.23 1.79 4.42
CA VAL A 61 6.61 2.84 3.61
C VAL A 61 6.15 2.21 2.28
N GLY A 62 4.89 2.46 1.91
CA GLY A 62 4.40 2.10 0.59
C GLY A 62 5.32 2.75 -0.43
N GLN A 63 6.01 1.95 -1.23
CA GLN A 63 6.83 2.50 -2.31
C GLN A 63 5.93 2.74 -3.53
N PRO A 64 6.05 3.89 -4.19
CA PRO A 64 5.33 4.15 -5.43
C PRO A 64 5.62 3.06 -6.46
N ASN A 65 4.58 2.48 -7.05
CA ASN A 65 4.69 1.39 -8.03
C ASN A 65 4.18 1.82 -9.41
N ILE A 66 4.99 2.64 -10.06
CA ILE A 66 4.74 3.16 -11.40
C ILE A 66 4.78 1.99 -12.41
N PRO A 67 3.88 1.98 -13.42
CA PRO A 67 3.91 0.98 -14.47
C PRO A 67 5.25 0.89 -15.20
N THR A 68 5.70 -0.32 -15.50
CA THR A 68 6.88 -0.54 -16.36
C THR A 68 6.52 -0.61 -17.83
N GLU A 69 5.29 -1.02 -18.12
CA GLU A 69 4.79 -1.17 -19.48
C GLU A 69 3.31 -0.85 -19.52
N VAL A 70 2.89 -0.06 -20.51
CA VAL A 70 1.49 0.19 -20.81
C VAL A 70 1.26 -0.15 -22.27
N ALA A 71 0.51 -1.21 -22.52
CA ALA A 71 0.13 -1.64 -23.87
C ALA A 71 -1.30 -1.19 -24.18
N LEU A 72 -1.49 -0.60 -25.36
CA LEU A 72 -2.79 -0.17 -25.89
C LEU A 72 -3.06 -0.88 -27.21
N SER A 73 -4.27 -1.40 -27.38
CA SER A 73 -4.73 -2.08 -28.59
C SER A 73 -6.13 -1.60 -28.97
N LEU A 74 -6.28 -1.08 -30.19
CA LEU A 74 -7.55 -0.64 -30.75
C LEU A 74 -7.98 -1.58 -31.88
N ARG A 75 -9.18 -2.15 -31.77
CA ARG A 75 -9.74 -3.13 -32.71
C ARG A 75 -11.12 -2.69 -33.19
N ILE A 76 -11.46 -3.03 -34.44
CA ILE A 76 -12.82 -2.88 -34.99
C ILE A 76 -13.39 -4.28 -35.19
N GLY A 77 -14.55 -4.55 -34.60
CA GLY A 77 -15.21 -5.85 -34.68
C GLY A 77 -14.31 -6.99 -34.19
N ALA A 78 -14.24 -8.05 -34.99
CA ALA A 78 -13.39 -9.22 -34.75
C ALA A 78 -12.08 -9.20 -35.56
N TYR A 79 -11.78 -8.08 -36.21
CA TYR A 79 -10.60 -7.95 -37.08
C TYR A 79 -9.32 -7.70 -36.28
N THR A 80 -8.18 -7.81 -36.97
CA THR A 80 -6.88 -7.48 -36.40
C THR A 80 -6.82 -6.02 -35.95
N PRO A 81 -6.08 -5.72 -34.86
CA PRO A 81 -6.01 -4.38 -34.30
C PRO A 81 -5.44 -3.38 -35.31
N ILE A 82 -6.11 -2.24 -35.44
CA ILE A 82 -5.73 -1.14 -36.34
C ILE A 82 -4.63 -0.26 -35.72
N TYR A 83 -4.49 -0.29 -34.40
CA TYR A 83 -3.45 0.43 -33.67
C TYR A 83 -2.99 -0.40 -32.49
N GLN A 84 -1.69 -0.58 -32.37
CA GLN A 84 -1.05 -1.18 -31.21
C GLN A 84 0.16 -0.34 -30.80
N TYR A 85 0.23 0.00 -29.52
CA TYR A 85 1.35 0.76 -28.98
C TYR A 85 1.70 0.26 -27.58
N THR A 86 2.99 0.09 -27.36
CA THR A 86 3.52 -0.31 -26.06
C THR A 86 4.45 0.78 -25.56
N ALA A 87 4.01 1.54 -24.57
CA ALA A 87 4.83 2.50 -23.84
C ALA A 87 5.71 1.76 -22.82
N GLN A 88 6.98 2.12 -22.76
CA GLN A 88 7.99 1.58 -21.84
C GLN A 88 8.77 2.72 -21.17
N ASN A 89 9.89 2.41 -20.50
CA ASN A 89 10.66 3.28 -19.60
C ASN A 89 10.88 4.75 -20.04
N TYR A 90 11.12 5.05 -21.33
CA TYR A 90 11.35 6.44 -21.77
C TYR A 90 10.06 7.22 -22.05
N SER A 91 8.94 6.51 -22.21
CA SER A 91 7.61 7.06 -22.43
C SER A 91 6.74 7.04 -21.17
N ILE A 92 7.25 6.47 -20.07
CA ILE A 92 6.55 6.41 -18.78
C ILE A 92 7.38 7.15 -17.74
N TYR A 93 6.79 8.13 -17.07
CA TYR A 93 7.46 8.91 -16.02
C TYR A 93 6.49 9.22 -14.88
N SER A 94 7.04 9.50 -13.69
CA SER A 94 6.26 9.99 -12.55
C SER A 94 5.72 11.38 -12.82
N LEU A 95 4.50 11.67 -12.38
CA LEU A 95 3.92 13.00 -12.48
C LEU A 95 4.81 14.02 -11.74
N LYS A 96 5.03 15.19 -12.33
CA LYS A 96 5.72 16.29 -11.66
C LYS A 96 4.77 16.98 -10.70
N GLU A 97 5.29 17.47 -9.58
CA GLU A 97 4.51 18.21 -8.57
C GLU A 97 3.76 19.40 -9.17
N GLU A 98 4.37 20.16 -10.08
CA GLU A 98 3.72 21.27 -10.80
C GLU A 98 2.45 20.82 -11.55
N MET A 99 2.51 19.67 -12.24
CA MET A 99 1.38 19.13 -12.99
C MET A 99 0.30 18.55 -12.08
N TRP A 100 0.67 18.09 -10.89
CA TRP A 100 -0.27 17.63 -9.87
C TRP A 100 -1.11 18.78 -9.31
N GLU A 101 -0.47 19.91 -8.99
CA GLU A 101 -1.17 21.13 -8.56
C GLU A 101 -2.15 21.63 -9.63
N ASP A 102 -1.75 21.62 -10.90
CA ASP A 102 -2.63 21.96 -12.02
C ASP A 102 -3.84 21.00 -12.09
N MET A 103 -3.62 19.70 -11.94
CA MET A 103 -4.70 18.70 -11.91
C MET A 103 -5.66 18.93 -10.75
N LEU A 104 -5.15 19.18 -9.54
CA LEU A 104 -5.97 19.49 -8.37
C LEU A 104 -6.81 20.75 -8.59
N ASN A 105 -6.25 21.78 -9.24
CA ASN A 105 -6.96 23.01 -9.57
C ASN A 105 -8.10 22.79 -10.57
N VAL A 106 -7.92 21.94 -11.58
CA VAL A 106 -8.98 21.57 -12.54
C VAL A 106 -10.17 20.93 -11.81
N TYR A 107 -9.90 20.06 -10.84
CA TYR A 107 -10.94 19.34 -10.10
C TYR A 107 -11.40 20.03 -8.81
N LYS A 108 -10.99 21.28 -8.56
CA LYS A 108 -11.27 22.01 -7.30
C LYS A 108 -12.76 22.13 -6.97
N LYS A 109 -13.62 22.18 -7.98
CA LYS A 109 -15.08 22.30 -7.81
C LYS A 109 -15.78 20.97 -7.52
N SER A 110 -15.12 19.83 -7.79
CA SER A 110 -15.71 18.50 -7.61
C SER A 110 -15.23 17.88 -6.31
N ARG A 111 -16.10 17.86 -5.29
CA ARG A 111 -15.79 17.25 -3.98
C ARG A 111 -15.45 15.76 -4.10
N ALA A 112 -16.14 15.04 -4.98
CA ALA A 112 -15.89 13.62 -5.21
C ALA A 112 -14.49 13.37 -5.78
N ALA A 113 -14.07 14.18 -6.76
CA ALA A 113 -12.73 14.08 -7.35
C ALA A 113 -11.64 14.44 -6.32
N GLN A 114 -11.83 15.52 -5.55
CA GLN A 114 -10.88 15.91 -4.50
C GLN A 114 -10.69 14.81 -3.45
N THR A 115 -11.78 14.15 -3.04
CA THR A 115 -11.72 13.05 -2.06
C THR A 115 -11.03 11.80 -2.64
N PHE A 116 -11.15 11.57 -3.96
CA PHE A 116 -10.44 10.48 -4.62
C PHE A 116 -8.94 10.79 -4.73
N LEU A 117 -8.60 12.00 -5.16
CA LEU A 117 -7.22 12.45 -5.38
C LEU A 117 -6.44 12.61 -4.07
N SER A 118 -7.09 12.90 -2.94
CA SER A 118 -6.42 13.02 -1.64
C SER A 118 -5.82 11.71 -1.10
N ASN A 119 -6.08 10.57 -1.75
CA ASN A 119 -5.51 9.27 -1.38
C ASN A 119 -4.18 8.96 -2.10
N TYR A 120 -3.73 9.84 -2.98
CA TYR A 120 -2.54 9.66 -3.80
C TYR A 120 -1.62 10.86 -3.68
N GLU A 121 -0.33 10.63 -3.80
CA GLU A 121 0.68 11.68 -4.00
C GLU A 121 1.10 11.76 -5.47
N TYR A 122 1.89 12.78 -5.83
CA TYR A 122 2.31 12.99 -7.21
C TYR A 122 3.23 11.86 -7.73
N ASP A 123 3.98 11.21 -6.83
CA ASP A 123 4.89 10.11 -7.14
C ASP A 123 4.17 8.78 -7.40
N ASP A 124 2.96 8.60 -6.86
CA ASP A 124 2.08 7.46 -7.12
C ASP A 124 1.54 7.43 -8.55
N ILE A 125 1.58 8.56 -9.25
CA ILE A 125 0.96 8.73 -10.56
C ILE A 125 1.98 8.57 -11.68
N GLY A 126 1.85 7.49 -12.45
CA GLY A 126 2.60 7.27 -13.67
C GLY A 126 1.88 7.86 -14.90
N VAL A 127 2.58 8.69 -15.66
CA VAL A 127 2.12 9.21 -16.95
C VAL A 127 2.76 8.41 -18.08
N ALA A 128 1.94 7.76 -18.89
CA ALA A 128 2.37 7.03 -20.09
C ALA A 128 2.05 7.84 -21.35
N ILE A 129 3.08 8.27 -22.07
CA ILE A 129 2.95 8.92 -23.37
C ILE A 129 2.80 7.85 -24.45
N LEU A 130 1.68 7.92 -25.18
CA LEU A 130 1.42 7.06 -26.31
C LEU A 130 1.81 7.77 -27.61
N GLY A 131 2.47 7.04 -28.51
CA GLY A 131 2.89 7.59 -29.79
C GLY A 131 1.72 7.74 -30.77
N PRO A 132 1.77 8.70 -31.70
CA PRO A 132 0.69 8.90 -32.68
C PRO A 132 0.58 7.76 -33.70
N HIS A 133 1.67 7.01 -33.91
CA HIS A 133 1.73 5.90 -34.86
C HIS A 133 1.76 4.56 -34.14
N SER A 134 1.11 3.55 -34.75
CA SER A 134 1.20 2.17 -34.29
C SER A 134 2.64 1.66 -34.38
N THR A 135 3.07 0.93 -33.36
CA THR A 135 4.35 0.21 -33.36
C THR A 135 4.36 -0.98 -34.30
N VAL A 136 3.17 -1.51 -34.62
CA VAL A 136 2.97 -2.68 -35.47
C VAL A 136 2.22 -2.27 -36.73
N VAL A 137 2.65 -2.80 -37.88
CA VAL A 137 1.93 -2.66 -39.15
C VAL A 137 0.60 -3.41 -39.08
N TRP A 138 -0.46 -2.86 -39.64
CA TRP A 138 -1.76 -3.52 -39.65
C TRP A 138 -1.77 -4.75 -40.57
N THR A 139 -1.58 -5.93 -39.99
CA THR A 139 -1.53 -7.21 -40.71
C THR A 139 -2.93 -7.82 -40.92
N ILE A 140 -3.83 -7.09 -41.58
CA ILE A 140 -5.13 -7.63 -41.99
C ILE A 140 -4.98 -8.47 -43.26
N SER A 141 -5.66 -9.62 -43.34
CA SER A 141 -5.64 -10.44 -44.54
C SER A 141 -6.44 -9.75 -45.68
N PRO A 142 -6.07 -9.93 -46.96
CA PRO A 142 -6.83 -9.37 -48.08
C PRO A 142 -8.35 -9.68 -48.04
N PRO A 143 -8.80 -10.92 -47.78
CA PRO A 143 -10.24 -11.19 -47.69
C PRO A 143 -10.91 -10.55 -46.48
N ASP A 144 -10.23 -10.46 -45.33
CA ASP A 144 -10.78 -9.77 -44.15
C ASP A 144 -10.91 -8.28 -44.40
N LYS A 145 -9.99 -7.68 -45.14
CA LYS A 145 -10.05 -6.27 -45.52
C LYS A 145 -11.27 -5.98 -46.40
N GLU A 146 -11.53 -6.81 -47.41
CA GLU A 146 -12.71 -6.67 -48.26
C GLU A 146 -14.01 -6.84 -47.46
N THR A 147 -14.03 -7.82 -46.55
CA THR A 147 -15.17 -8.07 -45.65
C THR A 147 -15.40 -6.87 -44.72
N LEU A 148 -14.34 -6.32 -44.13
CA LEU A 148 -14.40 -5.12 -43.30
C LEU A 148 -14.94 -3.93 -44.08
N ILE A 149 -14.47 -3.68 -45.30
CA ILE A 149 -14.98 -2.59 -46.16
C ILE A 149 -16.47 -2.79 -46.46
N LYS A 150 -16.88 -4.02 -46.78
CA LYS A 150 -18.29 -4.36 -47.03
C LYS A 150 -19.14 -4.16 -45.79
N ASP A 151 -18.64 -4.53 -44.61
CA ASP A 151 -19.30 -4.32 -43.33
C ASP A 151 -19.44 -2.83 -43.00
N LEU A 152 -18.39 -2.04 -43.24
CA LEU A 152 -18.37 -0.58 -43.07
C LEU A 152 -19.34 0.15 -44.00
N MET A 153 -19.53 -0.34 -45.23
CA MET A 153 -20.52 0.21 -46.16
C MET A 153 -21.94 -0.26 -45.88
N SER A 154 -22.11 -1.31 -45.08
CA SER A 154 -23.42 -1.83 -44.71
C SER A 154 -24.01 -1.06 -43.52
N ASN A 155 -25.34 -1.09 -43.36
CA ASN A 155 -26.02 -0.46 -42.22
C ASN A 155 -25.95 -1.30 -40.93
N ARG A 156 -24.87 -2.09 -40.77
CA ARG A 156 -24.65 -2.96 -39.61
C ARG A 156 -23.88 -2.21 -38.53
N SER A 157 -24.25 -2.41 -37.28
CA SER A 157 -23.49 -1.88 -36.15
C SER A 157 -22.18 -2.64 -35.98
N MET A 158 -21.09 -1.91 -35.82
CA MET A 158 -19.77 -2.47 -35.50
C MET A 158 -19.25 -1.91 -34.19
N SER A 159 -18.68 -2.79 -33.37
CA SER A 159 -18.07 -2.40 -32.10
C SER A 159 -16.62 -2.00 -32.31
N VAL A 160 -16.22 -0.85 -31.78
CA VAL A 160 -14.82 -0.49 -31.61
C VAL A 160 -14.40 -0.85 -30.19
N ARG A 161 -13.31 -1.61 -30.05
CA ARG A 161 -12.80 -2.06 -28.74
C ARG A 161 -11.43 -1.44 -28.49
N LEU A 162 -11.32 -0.74 -27.36
CA LEU A 162 -10.06 -0.24 -26.82
C LEU A 162 -9.67 -1.13 -25.64
N GLU A 163 -8.54 -1.80 -25.76
CA GLU A 163 -7.97 -2.66 -24.72
C GLU A 163 -6.67 -2.03 -24.24
N TRP A 164 -6.50 -1.85 -22.93
CA TRP A 164 -5.24 -1.45 -22.33
C TRP A 164 -4.78 -2.47 -21.29
N THR A 165 -3.48 -2.71 -21.24
CA THR A 165 -2.83 -3.58 -20.26
C THR A 165 -1.72 -2.81 -19.58
N ILE A 166 -1.68 -2.87 -18.26
CA ILE A 166 -0.71 -2.16 -17.43
C ILE A 166 0.11 -3.20 -16.67
N SER A 167 1.40 -3.27 -16.97
CA SER A 167 2.33 -4.16 -16.27
C SER A 167 3.09 -3.35 -15.22
N ARG A 168 3.21 -3.93 -14.03
CA ARG A 168 3.95 -3.36 -12.90
C ARG A 168 4.99 -4.37 -12.41
N LYS A 169 6.07 -3.88 -11.81
CA LYS A 169 7.00 -4.77 -11.10
C LYS A 169 6.32 -5.28 -9.83
N SER A 170 6.32 -6.60 -9.65
CA SER A 170 6.04 -7.20 -8.35
C SER A 170 7.36 -7.28 -7.60
N THR A 171 7.41 -6.69 -6.40
CA THR A 171 8.52 -6.83 -5.45
C THR A 171 8.31 -7.99 -4.48
N ILE A 172 7.23 -8.75 -4.64
CA ILE A 172 7.00 -10.01 -3.91
C ILE A 172 7.84 -11.09 -4.61
N PRO A 173 8.81 -11.72 -3.91
CA PRO A 173 9.56 -12.84 -4.45
C PRO A 173 8.69 -14.07 -4.73
#